data_AF-A0A849B3J7-F1
#
_entry.id   AF-A0A849B3J7-F1
#
_cell.length_a   1.000
_cell.length_b   1.000
_cell.length_c   1.000
_cell.angle_alpha   90.00
_cell.angle_beta   90.00
_cell.angle_gamma   90.00
#
_symmetry.space_group_name_H-M   'P 1'
#
loop_
_entity.id
_entity.type
_entity.pdbx_description
1 polymer ?
#
loop_
_entity_poly.entity_id
_entity_poly.type
_entity_poly.pdbx_seq_one_letter_code
_entity_poly.pdbx_strand_id
1 'polypeptide(L)'
;MKNAYLTILLILCSSVTMANDNKAVVATEADATETESSNTIRVITRPEIVGLWGMQVANNKKCIEYYNFKSNNNVIIKSGQEWSSGIYDYQQSQEERTLLPALVLQVKYDNNEKDCSGLQEDQTGEISQYFVQWKNPSTINFCSNEKAEQCFATLRRVLP
;
A
#
# COMPACT_ATOMS: atom_id res chain seq x y z
N MET A 1 -51.92 -44.40 16.05
CA MET A 1 -51.19 -44.36 17.33
C MET A 1 -50.32 -45.62 17.35
N LYS A 2 -49.00 -45.66 17.55
CA LYS A 2 -48.09 -44.74 18.25
C LYS A 2 -46.65 -45.19 17.91
N ASN A 3 -45.85 -44.23 17.43
CA ASN A 3 -44.40 -44.06 17.60
C ASN A 3 -43.40 -45.03 16.93
N ALA A 4 -42.89 -44.62 15.76
CA ALA A 4 -41.60 -45.04 15.23
C ALA A 4 -40.48 -44.21 15.92
N TYR A 5 -39.49 -44.88 16.49
CA TYR A 5 -38.35 -44.26 17.17
C TYR A 5 -37.29 -43.89 16.14
N LEU A 6 -37.05 -42.60 15.95
CA LEU A 6 -35.96 -42.05 15.14
C LEU A 6 -34.74 -41.86 16.05
N THR A 7 -33.81 -42.81 16.05
CA THR A 7 -32.54 -42.70 16.76
C THR A 7 -31.62 -41.75 16.01
N ILE A 8 -31.45 -40.54 16.56
CA ILE A 8 -30.48 -39.52 16.12
C ILE A 8 -29.09 -39.99 16.54
N LEU A 9 -28.22 -40.27 15.57
CA LEU A 9 -26.80 -40.53 15.81
C LEU A 9 -26.03 -39.20 15.65
N LEU A 10 -25.79 -38.51 16.77
CA LEU A 10 -24.94 -37.32 16.85
C LEU A 10 -23.46 -37.75 16.75
N ILE A 11 -22.84 -37.42 15.62
CA ILE A 11 -21.39 -37.58 15.42
C ILE A 11 -20.70 -36.41 16.14
N LEU A 12 -20.07 -36.70 17.27
CA LEU A 12 -19.17 -35.79 17.98
C LEU A 12 -17.81 -35.79 17.27
N CYS A 13 -17.57 -34.83 16.38
CA CYS A 13 -16.21 -34.51 15.95
C CYS A 13 -15.51 -33.70 17.05
N SER A 14 -14.67 -34.35 17.84
CA SER A 14 -13.78 -33.69 18.79
C SER A 14 -12.56 -33.16 18.03
N SER A 15 -12.50 -31.85 17.79
CA SER A 15 -11.25 -31.20 17.36
C SER A 15 -10.32 -31.14 18.58
N VAL A 16 -9.33 -32.03 18.63
CA VAL A 16 -8.19 -31.84 19.53
C VAL A 16 -7.33 -30.72 18.96
N THR A 17 -7.38 -29.56 19.60
CA THR A 17 -6.35 -28.52 19.44
C THR A 17 -5.26 -28.83 20.46
N MET A 18 -4.05 -29.11 20.00
CA MET A 18 -2.88 -29.17 20.89
C MET A 18 -2.25 -27.78 20.92
N ALA A 19 -2.31 -27.12 22.08
CA ALA A 19 -1.46 -25.99 22.38
C ALA A 19 -0.06 -26.51 22.71
N ASN A 20 0.97 -26.03 22.01
CA ASN A 20 2.35 -26.30 22.36
C ASN A 20 2.75 -25.40 23.55
N ASP A 21 2.70 -25.96 24.76
CA ASP A 21 3.21 -25.31 25.97
C ASP A 21 4.74 -25.28 25.94
N ASN A 22 5.31 -24.18 25.44
CA ASN A 22 6.73 -23.88 25.66
C ASN A 22 6.91 -23.41 27.11
N LYS A 23 7.18 -24.36 28.01
CA LYS A 23 7.64 -24.07 29.38
C LYS A 23 9.06 -23.50 29.37
N ALA A 24 9.09 -22.17 29.55
CA ALA A 24 10.04 -21.34 30.30
C ALA A 24 11.54 -21.73 30.35
N VAL A 25 12.38 -20.79 29.90
CA VAL A 25 13.65 -20.51 30.56
C VAL A 25 13.47 -19.20 31.34
N VAL A 26 13.22 -19.33 32.64
CA VAL A 26 13.37 -18.23 33.59
C VAL A 26 14.87 -18.01 33.75
N ALA A 27 15.37 -16.92 33.17
CA ALA A 27 16.70 -16.43 33.53
C ALA A 27 16.58 -15.76 34.90
N THR A 28 17.27 -16.32 35.88
CA THR A 28 17.43 -15.75 37.21
C THR A 28 18.15 -14.40 37.08
N GLU A 29 17.50 -13.33 37.54
CA GLU A 29 18.13 -12.02 37.72
C GLU A 29 19.23 -12.14 38.78
N ALA A 30 20.47 -11.84 38.39
CA ALA A 30 21.49 -11.35 39.29
C ALA A 30 21.64 -9.85 39.01
N ASP A 31 21.27 -9.07 40.02
CA ASP A 31 21.43 -7.63 40.14
C ASP A 31 22.84 -7.18 39.77
N ALA A 32 22.94 -6.39 38.70
CA ALA A 32 24.02 -5.46 38.47
C ALA A 32 23.38 -4.18 37.92
N THR A 33 23.28 -3.20 38.80
CA THR A 33 22.83 -1.85 38.49
C THR A 33 23.86 -1.17 37.58
N GLU A 34 23.72 -1.37 36.27
CA GLU A 34 24.32 -0.51 35.26
C GLU A 34 23.22 0.31 34.60
N THR A 35 23.23 1.61 34.88
CA THR A 35 22.39 2.58 34.16
C THR A 35 23.00 2.80 32.78
N GLU A 36 22.87 1.81 31.90
CA GLU A 36 23.07 2.03 30.48
C GLU A 36 21.85 2.78 29.96
N SER A 37 22.01 4.07 29.65
CA SER A 37 21.06 4.76 28.79
C SER A 37 21.15 4.13 27.40
N SER A 38 20.46 3.01 27.21
CA SER A 38 20.40 2.33 25.92
C SER A 38 19.69 3.26 24.93
N ASN A 39 20.47 3.88 24.05
CA ASN A 39 19.93 4.63 22.92
C ASN A 39 19.22 3.61 22.02
N THR A 40 17.90 3.53 22.11
CA THR A 40 17.11 2.65 21.26
C THR A 40 17.11 3.17 19.82
N ILE A 41 17.92 2.57 18.96
CA ILE A 41 17.90 2.84 17.52
C ILE A 41 16.65 2.18 16.93
N ARG A 42 15.75 2.97 16.35
CA ARG A 42 14.61 2.46 15.58
C ARG A 42 14.91 2.58 14.08
N VAL A 43 15.05 1.44 13.41
CA VAL A 43 15.16 1.38 11.94
C VAL A 43 13.75 1.26 11.37
N ILE A 44 13.35 2.23 10.54
CA ILE A 44 12.04 2.24 9.88
C ILE A 44 12.28 2.18 8.37
N THR A 45 11.83 1.12 7.73
CA THR A 45 11.82 1.00 6.27
C THR A 45 10.65 1.80 5.69
N ARG A 46 10.90 2.49 4.56
CA ARG A 46 9.89 3.29 3.87
C ARG A 46 9.72 2.75 2.45
N PRO A 47 8.50 2.75 1.89
CA PRO A 47 8.32 2.43 0.48
C PRO A 47 9.16 3.36 -0.41
N GLU A 48 9.83 2.82 -1.42
CA GLU A 48 10.72 3.57 -2.31
C GLU A 48 9.97 4.69 -3.08
N ILE A 49 8.67 4.49 -3.30
CA ILE A 49 7.78 5.41 -3.99
C ILE A 49 7.52 6.71 -3.20
N VAL A 50 7.83 6.75 -1.89
CA VAL A 50 7.61 7.94 -1.04
C VAL A 50 8.27 9.17 -1.65
N GLY A 51 7.54 10.29 -1.66
CA GLY A 51 7.99 11.57 -2.19
C GLY A 51 6.95 12.25 -3.08
N LEU A 52 7.32 13.43 -3.57
CA LEU A 52 6.52 14.20 -4.52
C LEU A 52 6.93 13.86 -5.95
N TRP A 53 5.95 13.59 -6.79
CA TRP A 53 6.10 13.21 -8.19
C TRP A 53 5.21 14.05 -9.07
N GLY A 54 5.73 14.53 -10.19
CA GLY A 54 4.97 15.27 -11.19
C GLY A 54 4.78 14.46 -12.47
N MET A 55 3.55 14.38 -12.96
CA MET A 55 3.15 13.77 -14.21
C MET A 55 2.69 14.84 -15.20
N GLN A 56 3.21 14.83 -16.43
CA GLN A 56 2.63 15.66 -17.48
C GLN A 56 1.44 14.95 -18.11
N VAL A 57 0.27 15.58 -18.10
CA VAL A 57 -0.95 15.00 -18.68
C VAL A 57 -0.90 15.06 -20.20
N ALA A 58 -1.19 13.95 -20.87
CA ALA A 58 -1.02 13.83 -22.33
C ALA A 58 -1.79 14.90 -23.12
N ASN A 59 -3.02 15.20 -22.69
CA ASN A 59 -3.93 16.14 -23.36
C ASN A 59 -3.63 17.62 -23.00
N ASN A 60 -2.79 17.86 -21.99
CA ASN A 60 -2.43 19.20 -21.53
C ASN A 60 -1.00 19.24 -20.97
N LYS A 61 -0.01 19.33 -21.86
CA LYS A 61 1.42 19.36 -21.49
C LYS A 61 1.84 20.56 -20.63
N LYS A 62 0.96 21.55 -20.43
CA LYS A 62 1.21 22.72 -19.57
C LYS A 62 0.78 22.48 -18.12
N CYS A 63 -0.06 21.47 -17.87
CA CYS A 63 -0.50 21.09 -16.54
C CYS A 63 0.30 19.88 -16.04
N ILE A 64 0.74 19.96 -14.80
CA ILE A 64 1.43 18.88 -14.11
C ILE A 64 0.50 18.40 -13.00
N GLU A 65 0.18 17.11 -13.04
CA GLU A 65 -0.50 16.44 -11.95
C GLU A 65 0.53 15.95 -10.94
N TYR A 66 0.30 16.26 -9.67
CA TYR A 66 1.24 15.96 -8.60
C TYR A 66 0.72 14.85 -7.71
N TYR A 67 1.59 13.88 -7.40
CA TYR A 67 1.35 12.80 -6.46
C TYR A 67 2.33 12.93 -5.30
N ASN A 68 1.81 13.13 -4.09
CA ASN A 68 2.62 13.19 -2.87
C ASN A 68 2.39 11.93 -2.03
N PHE A 69 3.21 10.90 -2.24
CA PHE A 69 3.17 9.66 -1.47
C PHE A 69 3.88 9.87 -0.13
N LYS A 70 3.11 9.85 0.96
CA LYS A 70 3.61 10.04 2.32
C LYS A 70 4.03 8.71 2.93
N SER A 71 4.99 8.73 3.84
CA SER A 71 5.52 7.52 4.48
C SER A 71 4.52 6.76 5.38
N ASN A 72 3.34 7.32 5.62
CA ASN A 72 2.27 6.72 6.41
C ASN A 72 1.13 6.16 5.53
N ASN A 73 1.44 5.78 4.28
CA ASN A 73 0.49 5.24 3.31
C ASN A 73 -0.60 6.21 2.85
N ASN A 74 -0.52 7.50 3.19
CA ASN A 74 -1.41 8.51 2.64
C ASN A 74 -0.86 9.06 1.32
N VAL A 75 -1.75 9.44 0.40
CA VAL A 75 -1.40 10.16 -0.82
C VAL A 75 -2.24 11.44 -0.91
N ILE A 76 -1.62 12.52 -1.40
CA ILE A 76 -2.33 13.72 -1.85
C ILE A 76 -2.06 13.85 -3.34
N ILE A 77 -3.12 13.97 -4.13
CA ILE A 77 -3.05 14.13 -5.58
C ILE A 77 -3.58 15.52 -5.91
N LYS A 78 -2.93 16.23 -6.82
CA LYS A 78 -3.37 17.54 -7.30
C LYS A 78 -3.30 17.60 -8.81
N SER A 79 -4.45 17.80 -9.45
CA SER A 79 -4.59 17.93 -10.90
C SER A 79 -5.35 19.22 -11.20
N GLY A 80 -4.70 20.27 -11.71
CA GLY A 80 -5.38 21.55 -11.93
C GLY A 80 -5.98 22.16 -10.64
N GLN A 81 -7.30 22.37 -10.64
CA GLN A 81 -8.06 22.86 -9.48
C GLN A 81 -8.51 21.71 -8.56
N GLU A 82 -8.57 20.50 -9.09
CA GLU A 82 -8.84 19.28 -8.35
C GLU A 82 -7.68 18.94 -7.39
N TRP A 83 -8.06 18.50 -6.19
CA TRP A 83 -7.17 17.82 -5.29
C TRP A 83 -7.94 16.73 -4.56
N SER A 84 -7.28 15.59 -4.42
CA SER A 84 -7.82 14.44 -3.73
C SER A 84 -6.86 13.96 -2.66
N SER A 85 -7.42 13.31 -1.65
CA SER A 85 -6.66 12.62 -0.62
C SER A 85 -7.05 11.15 -0.61
N GLY A 86 -6.07 10.29 -0.37
CA GLY A 86 -6.26 8.87 -0.44
C GLY A 86 -5.29 8.09 0.42
N ILE A 87 -5.39 6.78 0.30
CA ILE A 87 -4.39 5.84 0.83
C ILE A 87 -3.80 5.05 -0.32
N TYR A 88 -2.59 4.52 -0.11
CA TYR A 88 -1.93 3.67 -1.06
C TYR A 88 -1.25 2.47 -0.41
N ASP A 89 -1.19 1.39 -1.16
CA ASP A 89 -0.35 0.23 -0.86
C ASP A 89 0.66 0.03 -1.99
N TYR A 90 1.93 -0.13 -1.61
CA TYR A 90 3.03 -0.32 -2.55
C TYR A 90 3.70 -1.66 -2.28
N GLN A 91 3.46 -2.61 -3.17
CA GLN A 91 3.92 -3.98 -3.04
C GLN A 91 5.16 -4.16 -3.90
N GLN A 92 6.29 -4.46 -3.25
CA GLN A 92 7.50 -4.84 -3.96
C GLN A 92 7.28 -6.16 -4.71
N SER A 93 7.97 -6.30 -5.85
CA SER A 93 7.96 -7.55 -6.60
C SER A 93 8.59 -8.67 -5.78
N GLN A 94 7.89 -9.80 -5.64
CA GLN A 94 8.35 -10.96 -4.87
C GLN A 94 9.36 -11.82 -5.65
N GLU A 95 9.31 -11.76 -6.98
CA GLU A 95 10.27 -12.45 -7.84
C GLU A 95 11.39 -11.48 -8.22
N GLU A 96 12.63 -11.96 -8.26
CA GLU A 96 13.79 -11.14 -8.61
C GLU A 96 13.66 -10.55 -10.03
N ARG A 97 13.11 -9.34 -10.09
CA ARG A 97 13.18 -8.37 -11.21
C ARG A 97 12.40 -8.71 -12.48
N THR A 98 11.65 -9.81 -12.51
CA THR A 98 10.80 -10.17 -13.67
C THR A 98 9.50 -9.37 -13.70
N LEU A 99 8.89 -9.14 -12.53
CA LEU A 99 7.62 -8.42 -12.41
C LEU A 99 7.84 -7.02 -11.81
N LEU A 100 7.06 -6.06 -12.28
CA LEU A 100 7.03 -4.70 -11.72
C LEU A 100 6.33 -4.68 -10.34
N PRO A 101 6.79 -3.83 -9.41
CA PRO A 101 6.05 -3.50 -8.19
C PRO A 101 4.63 -3.02 -8.49
N ALA A 102 3.66 -3.42 -7.66
CA ALA A 102 2.29 -2.95 -7.76
C ALA A 102 2.05 -1.75 -6.83
N LEU A 103 1.24 -0.80 -7.28
CA LEU A 103 0.75 0.34 -6.53
C LEU A 103 -0.78 0.33 -6.60
N VAL A 104 -1.43 0.16 -5.46
CA VAL A 104 -2.89 0.30 -5.34
C VAL A 104 -3.19 1.61 -4.65
N LEU A 105 -4.09 2.40 -5.24
CA LEU A 105 -4.53 3.69 -4.74
C LEU A 105 -6.01 3.63 -4.47
N GLN A 106 -6.43 4.21 -3.36
CA GLN A 106 -7.84 4.45 -3.07
C GLN A 106 -8.06 5.90 -2.72
N VAL A 107 -8.90 6.58 -3.50
CA VAL A 107 -9.33 7.95 -3.21
C VAL A 107 -10.32 7.91 -2.04
N LYS A 108 -10.04 8.70 -1.00
CA LYS A 108 -10.86 8.83 0.20
C LYS A 108 -11.71 10.09 0.20
N TYR A 109 -11.22 11.14 -0.45
CA TYR A 109 -11.91 12.40 -0.61
C TYR A 109 -11.44 13.06 -1.89
N ASP A 110 -12.39 13.66 -2.61
CA ASP A 110 -12.19 14.52 -3.76
C ASP A 110 -12.94 15.85 -3.55
N ASN A 111 -12.37 16.97 -4.01
CA ASN A 111 -13.03 18.27 -3.94
C ASN A 111 -13.98 18.55 -5.12
N ASN A 112 -14.06 17.64 -6.10
CA ASN A 112 -14.89 17.68 -7.29
C ASN A 112 -14.75 18.99 -8.09
N GLU A 113 -13.49 19.41 -8.30
CA GLU A 113 -13.13 20.55 -9.13
C GLU A 113 -12.55 20.08 -10.47
N LYS A 114 -12.22 21.00 -11.38
CA LYS A 114 -11.66 20.61 -12.67
C LYS A 114 -10.22 20.11 -12.57
N ASP A 115 -9.96 18.96 -13.16
CA ASP A 115 -8.65 18.34 -13.28
C ASP A 115 -7.75 19.02 -14.35
N CYS A 116 -6.55 18.49 -14.58
CA CYS A 116 -5.67 18.97 -15.66
C CYS A 116 -6.21 18.74 -17.08
N SER A 117 -7.13 17.78 -17.27
CA SER A 117 -7.80 17.49 -18.54
C SER A 117 -8.99 18.43 -18.82
N GLY A 118 -9.45 19.15 -17.79
CA GLY A 118 -10.59 20.06 -17.83
C GLY A 118 -11.92 19.38 -17.52
N LEU A 119 -11.88 18.09 -17.16
CA LEU A 119 -13.03 17.32 -16.69
C LEU A 119 -13.26 17.60 -15.21
N GLN A 120 -14.50 17.41 -14.75
CA GLN A 120 -14.90 17.56 -13.36
C GLN A 120 -15.72 16.33 -13.01
N GLU A 121 -15.10 15.40 -12.29
CA GLU A 121 -15.68 14.11 -11.93
C GLU A 121 -15.30 13.80 -10.48
N ASP A 122 -16.27 13.42 -9.65
CA ASP A 122 -15.98 13.02 -8.27
C ASP A 122 -15.41 11.60 -8.25
N GLN A 123 -14.11 11.49 -7.97
CA GLN A 123 -13.39 10.22 -7.89
C GLN A 123 -13.44 9.59 -6.47
N THR A 124 -14.25 10.11 -5.56
CA THR A 124 -14.34 9.58 -4.19
C THR A 124 -14.71 8.09 -4.17
N GLY A 125 -13.86 7.28 -3.53
CA GLY A 125 -14.04 5.83 -3.44
C GLY A 125 -13.45 5.05 -4.61
N GLU A 126 -12.94 5.71 -5.65
CA GLU A 126 -12.23 5.05 -6.76
C GLU A 126 -11.02 4.28 -6.23
N ILE A 127 -10.83 3.08 -6.78
CA ILE A 127 -9.66 2.24 -6.56
C ILE A 127 -8.96 2.03 -7.89
N SER A 128 -7.68 2.41 -7.95
CA SER A 128 -6.85 2.29 -9.14
C SER A 128 -5.62 1.43 -8.82
N GLN A 129 -5.22 0.55 -9.75
CA GLN A 129 -4.01 -0.25 -9.63
C GLN A 129 -3.07 0.05 -10.78
N TYR A 130 -1.81 0.32 -10.46
CA TYR A 130 -0.74 0.57 -11.41
C TYR A 130 0.44 -0.35 -11.14
N PHE A 131 1.24 -0.60 -12.17
CA PHE A 131 2.53 -1.25 -12.05
C PHE A 131 3.63 -0.22 -12.27
N VAL A 132 4.59 -0.14 -11.33
CA VAL A 132 5.58 0.94 -11.28
C VAL A 132 6.89 0.48 -11.90
N GLN A 133 7.19 0.97 -13.10
CA GLN A 133 8.48 0.76 -13.74
C GLN A 133 9.46 1.86 -13.35
N TRP A 134 10.49 1.52 -12.58
CA TRP A 134 11.61 2.42 -12.31
C TRP A 134 12.53 2.53 -13.53
N LYS A 135 12.73 3.75 -14.04
CA LYS A 135 13.75 4.03 -15.08
C LYS A 135 15.07 4.45 -14.46
N ASN A 136 15.01 5.17 -13.35
CA ASN A 136 16.12 5.63 -12.51
C ASN A 136 15.52 6.20 -11.20
N PRO A 137 16.32 6.61 -10.20
CA PRO A 137 15.81 7.07 -8.90
C PRO A 137 14.85 8.28 -8.94
N SER A 138 14.83 9.06 -10.03
CA SER A 138 13.98 10.24 -10.19
C SER A 138 12.92 10.11 -11.29
N THR A 139 12.79 8.94 -11.93
CA THR A 139 11.86 8.74 -13.04
C THR A 139 11.21 7.37 -12.96
N ILE A 140 9.88 7.37 -12.90
CA ILE A 140 9.06 6.15 -12.93
C ILE A 140 8.04 6.24 -14.07
N ASN A 141 7.54 5.09 -14.50
CA ASN A 141 6.35 5.01 -15.32
C ASN A 141 5.26 4.24 -14.58
N PHE A 142 4.00 4.64 -14.79
CA PHE A 142 2.86 3.80 -14.50
C PHE A 142 2.48 2.98 -15.72
N CYS A 143 2.31 1.69 -15.49
CA CYS A 143 1.98 0.70 -16.50
C CYS A 143 0.71 -0.06 -16.12
N SER A 144 -0.02 -0.52 -17.13
CA SER A 144 -1.27 -1.29 -16.95
C SER A 144 -1.04 -2.76 -16.64
N ASN A 145 0.20 -3.25 -16.81
CA ASN A 145 0.58 -4.63 -16.52
C ASN A 145 1.97 -4.74 -15.87
N GLU A 146 2.17 -5.85 -15.18
CA GLU A 146 3.39 -6.22 -14.45
C GLU A 146 4.63 -6.45 -15.33
N LYS A 147 4.47 -6.55 -16.66
CA LYS A 147 5.56 -6.80 -17.62
C LYS A 147 6.04 -5.53 -18.32
N ALA A 148 5.47 -4.37 -17.98
CA ALA A 148 5.79 -3.08 -18.59
C ALA A 148 5.50 -2.98 -20.10
N GLU A 149 4.62 -3.82 -20.65
CA GLU A 149 4.32 -3.83 -22.09
C GLU A 149 3.51 -2.59 -22.51
N GLN A 150 2.76 -2.00 -21.57
CA GLN A 150 1.91 -0.84 -21.79
C GLN A 150 2.05 0.13 -20.63
N CYS A 151 2.77 1.23 -20.86
CA CYS A 151 2.94 2.31 -19.89
C CYS A 151 2.35 3.60 -20.44
N PHE A 152 1.48 4.24 -19.66
CA PHE A 152 0.64 5.35 -20.10
C PHE A 152 1.01 6.69 -19.45
N ALA A 153 1.81 6.66 -18.38
CA ALA A 153 2.23 7.84 -17.66
C ALA A 153 3.70 7.76 -17.25
N THR A 154 4.40 8.88 -17.35
CA THR A 154 5.76 9.07 -16.83
C THR A 154 5.72 10.12 -15.74
N LEU A 155 6.22 9.77 -14.56
CA LEU A 155 6.32 10.66 -13.42
C LEU A 155 7.78 10.96 -13.12
N ARG A 156 8.05 12.23 -12.79
CA ARG A 156 9.38 12.72 -12.40
C ARG A 156 9.35 13.16 -10.95
N ARG A 157 10.35 12.73 -10.19
CA ARG A 157 10.50 13.11 -8.78
C ARG A 157 10.77 14.61 -8.70
N VAL A 158 10.02 15.32 -7.87
CA VAL A 158 10.27 16.73 -7.54
C VAL A 158 11.28 16.74 -6.39
N LEU A 159 12.50 17.18 -6.70
CA LEU A 159 13.57 17.31 -5.71
C LEU A 159 13.48 18.68 -5.01
N PRO A 160 13.86 18.78 -3.72
CA PRO A 160 14.00 20.05 -3.01
C PRO A 160 15.02 21.00 -3.65
#